data_AF-A0A3A1YCG5-F1
#
_entry.id   AF-A0A3A1YCG5-F1
#
_cell.length_a   1.000
_cell.length_b   1.000
_cell.length_c   1.000
_cell.angle_alpha   90.00
_cell.angle_beta   90.00
_cell.angle_gamma   90.00
#
_symmetry.space_group_name_H-M   'P 1'
#
loop_
_entity.id
_entity.type
_entity.pdbx_description
1 polymer ?
#
loop_
_entity_poly.entity_id
_entity_poly.type
_entity_poly.pdbx_seq_one_letter_code
_entity_poly.pdbx_strand_id
1 'polypeptide(L)'
;MKAILKSIHSATFEMHYEEIQQEIFSFDISVELRANEIQGSEIFNFWAISPKFLYQHFYQQRNTTAVLAKDLIIAPQCDFDSIIAFLSECINSMPKASTWEVLAKRFGKWGTWEFEDYVEFNKQLPKKECKAVLKNVFIDNKLTIPLQSDIFEQTKSFPIFVQVNSLEMPQIEVILKMKIILFRDLLFEKQPIFGRGNIVVFQNDTKQVYLLLANYINSLREISWEDVVYKLERIGEIVK
;
A
#
# COMPACT_ATOMS: atom_id res chain seq x y z
N MET A 1 21.42 -12.62 4.27
CA MET A 1 20.22 -13.41 4.58
C MET A 1 19.16 -13.42 3.47
N LYS A 2 18.27 -14.41 3.49
CA LYS A 2 17.08 -14.58 2.63
C LYS A 2 15.83 -14.74 3.51
N ALA A 3 14.69 -14.24 3.04
CA ALA A 3 13.40 -14.47 3.68
C ALA A 3 12.97 -15.93 3.52
N ILE A 4 12.43 -16.50 4.60
CA ILE A 4 11.84 -17.83 4.66
C ILE A 4 10.39 -17.66 5.10
N LEU A 5 9.48 -18.23 4.32
CA LEU A 5 8.10 -18.41 4.72
C LEU A 5 8.02 -19.49 5.79
N LYS A 6 7.53 -19.12 6.98
CA LYS A 6 7.32 -20.07 8.09
C LYS A 6 5.91 -20.63 8.02
N SER A 7 4.91 -19.77 7.84
CA SER A 7 3.53 -20.19 7.66
C SER A 7 2.63 -19.10 7.06
N ILE A 8 1.49 -19.52 6.53
CA ILE A 8 0.39 -18.66 6.09
C ILE A 8 -0.87 -19.20 6.76
N HIS A 9 -1.63 -18.32 7.40
CA HIS A 9 -2.85 -18.67 8.12
C HIS A 9 -3.96 -17.67 7.84
N SER A 10 -5.20 -18.12 8.00
CA SER A 10 -6.38 -17.27 7.95
C SER A 10 -7.38 -17.80 8.97
N ALA A 11 -7.64 -17.04 10.03
CA ALA A 11 -8.56 -17.49 11.07
C ALA A 11 -9.98 -17.65 10.49
N THR A 12 -10.40 -16.69 9.64
CA THR A 12 -11.70 -16.74 8.98
C THR A 12 -11.83 -17.94 8.05
N PHE A 13 -10.81 -18.22 7.24
CA PHE A 13 -10.86 -19.37 6.32
C PHE A 13 -10.85 -20.70 7.08
N GLU A 14 -10.04 -20.82 8.14
CA GLU A 14 -9.96 -22.04 8.96
C GLU A 14 -11.27 -22.34 9.72
N MET A 15 -12.00 -21.30 10.16
CA MET A 15 -13.22 -21.46 10.93
C MET A 15 -14.50 -21.53 10.09
N HIS A 16 -14.54 -20.86 8.93
CA HIS A 16 -15.76 -20.62 8.17
C HIS A 16 -15.65 -20.98 6.69
N TYR A 17 -14.70 -21.84 6.28
CA TYR A 17 -14.47 -22.17 4.87
C TYR A 17 -15.75 -22.48 4.08
N GLU A 18 -16.65 -23.28 4.65
CA GLU A 18 -17.90 -23.72 4.01
C GLU A 18 -18.91 -22.58 3.77
N GLU A 19 -18.80 -21.48 4.51
CA GLU A 19 -19.69 -20.32 4.43
C GLU A 19 -19.16 -19.26 3.45
N ILE A 20 -17.91 -19.38 3.00
CA ILE A 20 -17.29 -18.42 2.08
C ILE A 20 -17.85 -18.64 0.67
N GLN A 21 -18.63 -17.67 0.18
CA GLN A 21 -19.14 -17.68 -1.18
C GLN A 21 -17.98 -17.53 -2.18
N GLN A 22 -17.87 -18.47 -3.13
CA GLN A 22 -16.72 -18.54 -4.05
C GLN A 22 -16.48 -17.26 -4.87
N GLU A 23 -17.54 -16.50 -5.20
CA GLU A 23 -17.44 -15.29 -6.02
C GLU A 23 -17.42 -13.98 -5.22
N ILE A 24 -17.93 -13.98 -3.99
CA ILE A 24 -18.09 -12.79 -3.14
C ILE A 24 -17.54 -13.12 -1.77
N PHE A 25 -16.26 -12.85 -1.57
CA PHE A 25 -15.56 -13.22 -0.34
C PHE A 25 -14.64 -12.10 0.14
N SER A 26 -14.38 -12.15 1.44
CA SER A 26 -13.25 -11.46 2.04
C SER A 26 -12.81 -12.19 3.29
N PHE A 27 -11.51 -12.28 3.54
CA PHE A 27 -10.95 -12.89 4.75
C PHE A 27 -9.53 -12.37 5.05
N ASP A 28 -9.16 -12.39 6.32
CA ASP A 28 -7.83 -12.03 6.80
C ASP A 28 -6.79 -13.08 6.37
N ILE A 29 -5.57 -12.65 6.10
CA ILE A 29 -4.42 -13.55 5.91
C ILE A 29 -3.27 -13.02 6.75
N SER A 30 -2.69 -13.89 7.57
CA SER A 30 -1.45 -13.65 8.31
C SER A 30 -0.33 -14.48 7.72
N VAL A 31 0.76 -13.82 7.36
CA VAL A 31 1.97 -14.44 6.80
C VAL A 31 3.09 -14.28 7.81
N GLU A 32 3.65 -15.40 8.27
CA GLU A 32 4.75 -15.42 9.19
C GLU A 32 6.07 -15.63 8.43
N LEU A 33 6.97 -14.63 8.51
CA LEU A 33 8.26 -14.64 7.84
C LEU A 33 9.42 -14.58 8.82
N ARG A 34 10.57 -15.15 8.42
CA ARG A 34 11.84 -15.00 9.14
C ARG A 34 13.04 -14.93 8.20
N ALA A 35 14.18 -14.50 8.72
CA ALA A 35 15.46 -14.69 8.05
C ALA A 35 15.97 -16.13 8.22
N ASN A 36 16.67 -16.65 7.21
CA ASN A 36 17.33 -17.96 7.25
C ASN A 36 18.38 -18.13 8.37
N GLU A 37 18.90 -17.03 8.90
CA GLU A 37 20.04 -17.00 9.82
C GLU A 37 19.67 -16.57 11.26
N ILE A 38 18.40 -16.22 11.52
CA ILE A 38 17.96 -15.61 12.79
C ILE A 38 16.83 -16.42 13.41
N GLN A 39 16.80 -16.48 14.75
CA GLN A 39 15.65 -17.00 15.50
C GLN A 39 14.59 -15.90 15.68
N GLY A 40 13.32 -16.29 15.63
CA GLY A 40 12.19 -15.37 15.63
C GLY A 40 11.56 -15.23 14.24
N SER A 41 10.35 -14.73 14.24
CA SER A 41 9.55 -14.50 13.05
C SER A 41 8.63 -13.32 13.28
N GLU A 42 8.26 -12.64 12.22
CA GLU A 42 7.33 -11.52 12.25
C GLU A 42 6.11 -11.82 11.38
N ILE A 43 5.02 -11.17 11.74
CA ILE A 43 3.72 -11.38 11.11
C ILE A 43 3.39 -10.18 10.23
N PHE A 44 2.94 -10.49 9.02
CA PHE A 44 2.44 -9.52 8.06
C PHE A 44 1.01 -9.88 7.71
N ASN A 45 0.12 -8.90 7.80
CA ASN A 45 -1.31 -9.10 7.63
C ASN A 45 -1.80 -8.52 6.30
N PHE A 46 -2.73 -9.22 5.69
CA PHE A 46 -3.39 -8.86 4.45
C PHE A 46 -4.89 -9.08 4.58
N TRP A 47 -5.65 -8.39 3.74
CA TRP A 47 -7.07 -8.68 3.54
C TRP A 47 -7.28 -9.21 2.13
N ALA A 48 -7.53 -10.52 2.00
CA ALA A 48 -7.90 -11.14 0.74
C ALA A 48 -9.36 -10.85 0.43
N ILE A 49 -9.64 -10.39 -0.78
CA ILE A 49 -10.95 -9.87 -1.15
C ILE A 49 -11.26 -10.12 -2.63
N SER A 50 -12.49 -10.51 -2.93
CA SER A 50 -12.95 -10.62 -4.32
C SER A 50 -13.26 -9.24 -4.91
N PRO A 51 -13.09 -9.03 -6.23
CA PRO A 51 -13.52 -7.79 -6.87
C PRO A 51 -14.98 -7.45 -6.58
N LYS A 52 -15.86 -8.46 -6.58
CA LYS A 52 -17.30 -8.27 -6.30
C LYS A 52 -17.53 -7.79 -4.87
N PHE A 53 -16.86 -8.40 -3.88
CA PHE A 53 -16.95 -7.95 -2.49
C PHE A 53 -16.40 -6.52 -2.34
N LEU A 54 -15.26 -6.21 -2.97
CA LEU A 54 -14.68 -4.87 -2.98
C LEU A 54 -15.68 -3.82 -3.49
N TYR A 55 -16.37 -4.11 -4.59
CA TYR A 55 -17.42 -3.24 -5.13
C TYR A 55 -18.62 -3.11 -4.18
N GLN A 56 -19.14 -4.21 -3.64
CA GLN A 56 -20.27 -4.17 -2.71
C GLN A 56 -19.95 -3.36 -1.45
N HIS A 57 -18.81 -3.63 -0.82
CA HIS A 57 -18.42 -3.00 0.44
C HIS A 57 -18.08 -1.52 0.27
N PHE A 58 -17.29 -1.16 -0.74
CA PHE A 58 -16.80 0.21 -0.87
C PHE A 58 -17.70 1.09 -1.75
N TYR A 59 -18.16 0.58 -2.89
CA TYR A 59 -19.02 1.37 -3.77
C TYR A 59 -20.47 1.39 -3.26
N GLN A 60 -21.08 0.23 -3.06
CA GLN A 60 -22.52 0.18 -2.74
C GLN A 60 -22.83 0.59 -1.29
N GLN A 61 -22.07 0.08 -0.32
CA GLN A 61 -22.36 0.32 1.10
C GLN A 61 -21.75 1.63 1.61
N ARG A 62 -20.52 1.96 1.21
CA ARG A 62 -19.82 3.18 1.65
C ARG A 62 -19.98 4.36 0.71
N ASN A 63 -20.64 4.18 -0.43
CA ASN A 63 -20.86 5.22 -1.43
C ASN A 63 -19.55 5.90 -1.89
N THR A 64 -18.49 5.12 -2.06
CA THR A 64 -17.18 5.61 -2.53
C THR A 64 -16.95 5.22 -3.99
N THR A 65 -16.54 6.17 -4.82
CA THR A 65 -16.30 5.96 -6.26
C THR A 65 -14.88 5.47 -6.57
N ALA A 66 -13.97 5.53 -5.59
CA ALA A 66 -12.61 4.98 -5.64
C ALA A 66 -12.11 4.59 -4.25
N VAL A 67 -11.10 3.73 -4.17
CA VAL A 67 -10.42 3.31 -2.94
C VAL A 67 -8.91 3.19 -3.10
N LEU A 68 -8.17 3.56 -2.06
CA LEU A 68 -6.77 3.19 -1.92
C LEU A 68 -6.70 1.73 -1.42
N ALA A 69 -6.22 0.81 -2.26
CA ALA A 69 -6.25 -0.62 -1.96
C ALA A 69 -5.10 -1.05 -1.02
N LYS A 70 -4.88 -0.31 0.07
CA LYS A 70 -3.82 -0.57 1.06
C LYS A 70 -4.07 -1.94 1.72
N ASP A 71 -3.02 -2.75 1.80
CA ASP A 71 -2.99 -4.05 2.49
C ASP A 71 -3.98 -5.10 1.95
N LEU A 72 -4.47 -4.90 0.72
CA LEU A 72 -5.39 -5.83 0.06
C LEU A 72 -4.64 -6.84 -0.81
N ILE A 73 -5.16 -8.06 -0.86
CA ILE A 73 -4.92 -9.02 -1.95
C ILE A 73 -6.24 -9.15 -2.71
N ILE A 74 -6.31 -8.62 -3.93
CA ILE A 74 -7.50 -8.72 -4.76
C ILE A 74 -7.40 -10.03 -5.54
N ALA A 75 -8.24 -11.00 -5.19
CA ALA A 75 -8.21 -12.34 -5.75
C ALA A 75 -9.50 -12.61 -6.57
N PRO A 76 -9.41 -13.05 -7.83
CA PRO A 76 -10.58 -13.24 -8.67
C PRO A 76 -11.46 -14.42 -8.24
N GLN A 77 -10.89 -15.39 -7.52
CA GLN A 77 -11.58 -16.59 -7.03
C GLN A 77 -11.17 -16.88 -5.59
N CYS A 78 -12.10 -17.46 -4.82
CA CYS A 78 -11.83 -17.92 -3.45
C CYS A 78 -11.05 -19.24 -3.47
N ASP A 79 -9.79 -19.17 -3.86
CA ASP A 79 -8.86 -20.29 -3.84
C ASP A 79 -7.65 -19.94 -2.96
N PHE A 80 -7.65 -20.48 -1.74
CA PHE A 80 -6.61 -20.20 -0.77
C PHE A 80 -5.27 -20.79 -1.18
N ASP A 81 -5.24 -21.93 -1.87
CA ASP A 81 -4.01 -22.52 -2.38
C ASP A 81 -3.39 -21.62 -3.46
N SER A 82 -4.21 -21.04 -4.34
CA SER A 82 -3.75 -20.04 -5.32
C SER A 82 -3.20 -18.78 -4.64
N ILE A 83 -3.83 -18.30 -3.57
CA ILE A 83 -3.33 -17.13 -2.82
C ILE A 83 -2.02 -17.46 -2.08
N ILE A 84 -1.91 -18.66 -1.50
CA ILE A 84 -0.68 -19.16 -0.87
C ILE A 84 0.44 -19.26 -1.90
N ALA A 85 0.15 -19.81 -3.09
CA ALA A 85 1.12 -19.92 -4.17
C ALA A 85 1.62 -18.56 -4.63
N PHE A 86 0.70 -17.60 -4.83
CA PHE A 86 1.01 -16.22 -5.16
C PHE A 86 1.92 -15.56 -4.11
N LEU A 87 1.58 -15.65 -2.82
CA LEU A 87 2.39 -15.10 -1.74
C LEU A 87 3.76 -15.77 -1.67
N SER A 88 3.81 -17.08 -1.79
CA SER A 88 5.05 -17.87 -1.76
C SER A 88 6.00 -17.50 -2.89
N GLU A 89 5.49 -17.32 -4.11
CA GLU A 89 6.28 -16.85 -5.26
C GLU A 89 6.85 -15.45 -5.00
N CYS A 90 6.03 -14.53 -4.48
CA CYS A 90 6.44 -13.17 -4.13
C CYS A 90 7.55 -13.16 -3.06
N ILE A 91 7.44 -14.00 -2.03
CA ILE A 91 8.47 -14.13 -1.00
C ILE A 91 9.75 -14.76 -1.56
N ASN A 92 9.62 -15.82 -2.35
CA ASN A 92 10.76 -16.58 -2.87
C ASN A 92 11.61 -15.79 -3.88
N SER A 93 10.97 -14.88 -4.62
CA SER A 93 11.61 -13.98 -5.58
C SER A 93 12.32 -12.78 -4.94
N MET A 94 12.14 -12.55 -3.63
CA MET A 94 12.81 -11.44 -2.96
C MET A 94 14.33 -11.54 -3.03
N PRO A 95 15.02 -10.44 -3.41
CA PRO A 95 16.47 -10.40 -3.36
C PRO A 95 16.97 -10.56 -1.93
N LYS A 96 18.15 -11.17 -1.78
CA LYS A 96 18.88 -11.20 -0.50
C LYS A 96 19.06 -9.78 0.04
N ALA A 97 19.22 -9.67 1.36
CA ALA A 97 19.58 -8.42 2.01
C ALA A 97 20.64 -8.64 3.10
N SER A 98 21.24 -7.53 3.53
CA SER A 98 22.24 -7.47 4.60
C SER A 98 21.62 -7.62 5.98
N THR A 99 20.39 -7.14 6.19
CA THR A 99 19.68 -7.21 7.47
C THR A 99 18.24 -7.65 7.31
N TRP A 100 17.63 -8.10 8.40
CA TRP A 100 16.25 -8.58 8.40
C TRP A 100 15.29 -7.41 8.19
N GLU A 101 15.58 -6.27 8.80
CA GLU A 101 14.79 -5.05 8.66
C GLU A 101 14.68 -4.64 7.18
N VAL A 102 15.74 -4.81 6.38
CA VAL A 102 15.65 -4.53 4.93
C VAL A 102 14.69 -5.50 4.22
N LEU A 103 14.65 -6.78 4.60
CA LEU A 103 13.70 -7.76 4.05
C LEU A 103 12.26 -7.48 4.53
N ALA A 104 12.07 -7.30 5.84
CA ALA A 104 10.79 -7.01 6.45
C ALA A 104 10.18 -5.73 5.85
N LYS A 105 11.00 -4.68 5.68
CA LYS A 105 10.58 -3.44 5.01
C LYS A 105 10.21 -3.64 3.54
N ARG A 106 10.84 -4.57 2.82
CA ARG A 106 10.45 -4.92 1.44
C ARG A 106 9.10 -5.63 1.41
N PHE A 107 8.86 -6.56 2.32
CA PHE A 107 7.58 -7.29 2.38
C PHE A 107 6.43 -6.43 2.93
N GLY A 108 6.72 -5.55 3.89
CA GLY A 108 5.79 -4.52 4.37
C GLY A 108 5.38 -3.49 3.30
N LYS A 109 5.91 -3.58 2.07
CA LYS A 109 5.35 -2.85 0.91
C LYS A 109 4.07 -3.48 0.37
N TRP A 110 3.73 -4.70 0.77
CA TRP A 110 2.56 -5.43 0.26
C TRP A 110 1.46 -5.62 1.29
N GLY A 111 1.81 -5.80 2.56
CA GLY A 111 0.86 -6.00 3.67
C GLY A 111 1.17 -5.15 4.89
N THR A 112 0.27 -5.18 5.87
CA THR A 112 0.44 -4.49 7.15
C THR A 112 1.49 -5.20 7.99
N TRP A 113 2.41 -4.45 8.55
CA TRP A 113 3.46 -4.96 9.46
C TRP A 113 3.41 -4.16 10.75
N GLU A 114 3.55 -4.80 11.92
CA GLU A 114 3.41 -4.11 13.20
C GLU A 114 4.49 -3.03 13.42
N PHE A 115 5.68 -3.25 12.87
CA PHE A 115 6.78 -2.29 12.90
C PHE A 115 6.79 -1.39 11.65
N GLU A 116 5.68 -1.31 10.90
CA GLU A 116 5.64 -0.52 9.68
C GLU A 116 5.95 0.96 9.98
N ASP A 117 5.54 1.48 11.13
CA ASP A 117 5.81 2.86 11.55
C ASP A 117 7.04 3.01 12.45
N TYR A 118 7.84 1.96 12.64
CA TYR A 118 9.04 2.02 13.49
C TYR A 118 10.20 2.75 12.80
N VAL A 119 10.69 3.79 13.47
CA VAL A 119 11.86 4.57 13.07
C VAL A 119 12.88 4.49 14.19
N GLU A 120 14.06 3.98 13.89
CA GLU A 120 15.15 3.93 14.86
C GLU A 120 15.61 5.36 15.17
N PHE A 121 15.49 5.79 16.42
CA PHE A 121 15.75 7.16 16.83
C PHE A 121 17.26 7.41 16.96
N ASN A 122 17.94 7.68 15.83
CA ASN A 122 19.40 7.71 15.80
C ASN A 122 20.06 9.10 16.02
N LYS A 123 19.32 10.13 16.45
CA LYS A 123 19.87 11.42 16.92
C LYS A 123 19.01 12.07 18.01
N GLN A 124 19.63 12.56 19.09
CA GLN A 124 19.01 13.56 19.97
C GLN A 124 18.82 14.86 19.17
N LEU A 125 17.62 15.11 18.66
CA LEU A 125 17.26 16.42 18.12
C LEU A 125 16.80 17.33 19.29
N PRO A 126 17.35 18.55 19.43
CA PRO A 126 16.93 19.47 20.49
C PRO A 126 15.44 19.79 20.39
N LYS A 127 14.72 19.69 21.51
CA LYS A 127 13.26 19.91 21.66
C LYS A 127 12.70 21.22 21.04
N LYS A 128 13.55 22.18 20.67
CA LYS A 128 13.16 23.45 20.04
C LYS A 128 13.04 23.40 18.52
N GLU A 129 13.64 22.43 17.84
CA GLU A 129 13.71 22.41 16.37
C GLU A 129 12.56 21.62 15.72
N CYS A 130 11.97 20.65 16.42
CA CYS A 130 10.87 19.84 15.85
C CYS A 130 9.54 20.59 15.68
N LYS A 131 9.35 21.76 16.33
CA LYS A 131 8.10 22.55 16.22
C LYS A 131 8.08 23.55 15.07
N ALA A 132 9.22 23.83 14.44
CA ALA A 132 9.32 24.81 13.33
C ALA A 132 9.21 24.14 11.95
N VAL A 133 9.68 22.90 11.81
CA VAL A 133 9.76 22.17 10.53
C VAL A 133 8.39 21.81 9.95
N LEU A 134 7.35 21.65 10.78
CA LEU A 134 6.02 21.22 10.34
C LEU A 134 5.05 22.36 9.98
N LYS A 135 5.48 23.63 10.10
CA LYS A 135 4.57 24.78 9.85
C LYS A 135 4.56 25.27 8.41
N ASN A 136 5.54 24.91 7.58
CA ASN A 136 5.77 25.54 6.27
C ASN A 136 5.89 24.57 5.08
N VAL A 137 5.36 23.34 5.20
CA VAL A 137 5.34 22.35 4.10
C VAL A 137 4.28 22.67 3.02
N PHE A 138 3.48 23.74 3.22
CA PHE A 138 2.44 24.15 2.27
C PHE A 138 2.50 25.66 2.04
N ILE A 139 2.49 26.08 0.77
CA ILE A 139 2.10 27.43 0.39
C ILE A 139 0.57 27.41 0.26
N ASP A 140 -0.13 28.24 1.06
CA ASP A 140 -1.56 28.51 0.96
C ASP A 140 -2.54 27.32 1.00
N ASN A 141 -2.27 26.27 1.79
CA ASN A 141 -3.19 25.14 2.01
C ASN A 141 -3.64 24.40 0.72
N LYS A 142 -2.93 24.52 -0.40
CA LYS A 142 -3.29 23.89 -1.67
C LYS A 142 -2.19 22.95 -2.15
N LEU A 143 -2.48 21.65 -2.14
CA LEU A 143 -1.75 20.67 -2.91
C LEU A 143 -2.25 20.75 -4.36
N THR A 144 -1.39 21.18 -5.29
CA THR A 144 -1.71 21.17 -6.72
C THR A 144 -1.18 19.87 -7.32
N ILE A 145 -2.05 18.87 -7.50
CA ILE A 145 -1.71 17.66 -8.27
C ILE A 145 -2.16 17.92 -9.72
N PRO A 146 -1.26 18.13 -10.69
CA PRO A 146 -1.66 18.18 -12.09
C PRO A 146 -1.95 16.75 -12.58
N LEU A 147 -3.21 16.31 -12.57
CA LEU A 147 -3.63 15.18 -13.41
C LEU A 147 -4.27 15.74 -14.67
N GLN A 148 -3.66 15.51 -15.83
CA GLN A 148 -4.33 15.74 -17.11
C GLN A 148 -5.54 14.81 -17.20
N SER A 149 -6.72 15.35 -17.55
CA SER A 149 -8.00 14.64 -17.64
C SER A 149 -7.97 13.41 -18.54
N ASP A 150 -7.02 13.38 -19.47
CA ASP A 150 -6.95 12.45 -20.60
C ASP A 150 -6.21 11.15 -20.23
N ILE A 151 -5.63 11.09 -19.02
CA ILE A 151 -4.80 9.98 -18.52
C ILE A 151 -5.64 8.71 -18.26
N PHE A 152 -6.89 8.86 -17.81
CA PHE A 152 -7.76 7.72 -17.47
C PHE A 152 -8.18 6.89 -18.69
N GLU A 153 -8.05 7.43 -19.91
CA GLU A 153 -8.44 6.73 -21.13
C GLU A 153 -7.33 5.89 -21.74
N GLN A 154 -6.05 6.06 -21.34
CA GLN A 154 -4.93 5.48 -22.11
C GLN A 154 -3.78 4.87 -21.30
N THR A 155 -3.59 5.16 -20.01
CA THR A 155 -2.42 4.65 -19.27
C THR A 155 -2.77 3.76 -18.08
N LYS A 156 -2.11 2.60 -18.01
CA LYS A 156 -2.22 1.66 -16.88
C LYS A 156 -1.53 2.17 -15.61
N SER A 157 -0.69 3.21 -15.69
CA SER A 157 0.04 3.81 -14.56
C SER A 157 0.28 5.28 -14.85
N PHE A 158 0.20 6.15 -13.85
CA PHE A 158 0.42 7.58 -14.01
C PHE A 158 1.34 8.12 -12.90
N PRO A 159 2.27 9.03 -13.25
CA PRO A 159 3.07 9.72 -12.26
C PRO A 159 2.20 10.77 -11.54
N ILE A 160 2.22 10.75 -10.21
CA ILE A 160 1.69 11.81 -9.35
C ILE A 160 2.88 12.65 -8.92
N PHE A 161 2.88 13.93 -9.30
CA PHE A 161 3.92 14.87 -8.91
C PHE A 161 3.54 15.50 -7.57
N VAL A 162 4.38 15.29 -6.55
CA VAL A 162 4.24 15.92 -5.23
C VAL A 162 5.43 16.86 -5.05
N GLN A 163 5.17 18.16 -5.12
CA GLN A 163 6.18 19.17 -4.83
C GLN A 163 6.21 19.44 -3.33
N VAL A 164 7.36 19.20 -2.70
CA VAL A 164 7.56 19.45 -1.27
C VAL A 164 8.44 20.69 -1.12
N ASN A 165 7.80 21.81 -0.75
CA ASN A 165 8.49 23.08 -0.55
C ASN A 165 8.94 23.18 0.91
N SER A 166 10.25 23.13 1.16
CA SER A 166 10.88 23.50 2.43
C SER A 166 11.83 24.67 2.20
N LEU A 167 11.80 25.68 3.07
CA LEU A 167 12.70 26.85 3.01
C LEU A 167 14.16 26.52 3.36
N GLU A 168 14.44 25.34 3.93
CA GLU A 168 15.77 24.96 4.43
C GLU A 168 16.37 23.75 3.70
N MET A 169 15.70 23.22 2.67
CA MET A 169 16.19 22.10 1.87
C MET A 169 16.02 22.38 0.37
N PRO A 170 16.85 21.77 -0.51
CA PRO A 170 16.63 21.87 -1.95
C PRO A 170 15.19 21.43 -2.27
N GLN A 171 14.54 22.12 -3.20
CA GLN A 171 13.26 21.70 -3.75
C GLN A 171 13.42 20.29 -4.33
N ILE A 172 12.83 19.30 -3.68
CA ILE A 172 12.81 17.93 -4.18
C ILE A 172 11.40 17.67 -4.69
N GLU A 173 11.30 17.45 -5.99
CA GLU A 173 10.08 16.93 -6.60
C GLU A 173 10.05 15.42 -6.35
N VAL A 174 8.98 14.94 -5.71
CA VAL A 174 8.77 13.51 -5.47
C VAL A 174 7.71 13.04 -6.45
N ILE A 175 8.12 12.21 -7.42
CA ILE A 175 7.19 11.62 -8.37
C ILE A 175 6.71 10.29 -7.82
N LEU A 176 5.50 10.26 -7.28
CA LEU A 176 4.83 9.05 -6.81
C LEU A 176 4.16 8.34 -7.99
N LYS A 177 4.68 7.21 -8.44
CA LYS A 177 4.00 6.37 -9.42
C LYS A 177 2.97 5.49 -8.73
N MET A 178 1.69 5.76 -9.01
CA MET A 178 0.58 4.91 -8.61
C MET A 178 -0.11 4.33 -9.85
N LYS A 179 -0.74 3.17 -9.66
CA LYS A 179 -1.57 2.55 -10.68
C LYS A 179 -3.04 2.90 -10.43
N ILE A 180 -3.77 3.37 -11.43
CA ILE A 180 -5.23 3.29 -11.40
C ILE A 180 -5.62 1.93 -11.97
N ILE A 181 -6.45 1.20 -11.24
CA ILE A 181 -7.08 0.00 -11.74
C ILE A 181 -8.57 0.28 -11.84
N LEU A 182 -9.11 0.18 -13.05
CA LEU A 182 -10.55 0.27 -13.23
C LEU A 182 -11.18 -1.01 -12.70
N PHE A 183 -12.28 -0.89 -11.97
CA PHE A 183 -12.99 -2.05 -11.42
C PHE A 183 -13.34 -3.07 -12.50
N ARG A 184 -13.74 -2.61 -13.70
CA ARG A 184 -14.02 -3.49 -14.84
C ARG A 184 -12.82 -4.36 -15.23
N ASP A 185 -11.61 -3.85 -15.09
CA ASP A 185 -10.38 -4.57 -15.46
C ASP A 185 -10.07 -5.66 -14.42
N LEU A 186 -10.37 -5.41 -13.13
CA LEU A 186 -10.24 -6.41 -12.06
C LEU A 186 -11.11 -7.65 -12.30
N LEU A 187 -12.24 -7.51 -13.00
CA LEU A 187 -13.13 -8.64 -13.30
C LEU A 187 -12.53 -9.60 -14.34
N PHE A 188 -11.48 -9.18 -15.07
CA PHE A 188 -10.79 -9.99 -16.06
C PHE A 188 -9.44 -10.53 -15.57
N GLU A 189 -8.99 -10.11 -14.37
CA GLU A 189 -7.76 -10.64 -13.78
C GLU A 189 -7.90 -12.12 -13.47
N LYS A 190 -6.88 -12.90 -13.81
CA LYS A 190 -6.85 -14.36 -13.62
C LYS A 190 -6.00 -14.79 -12.43
N GLN A 191 -5.23 -13.88 -11.88
CA GLN A 191 -4.30 -14.12 -10.80
C GLN A 191 -4.55 -13.10 -9.68
N PRO A 192 -4.24 -13.45 -8.42
CA PRO A 192 -4.25 -12.49 -7.34
C PRO A 192 -3.30 -11.33 -7.64
N ILE A 193 -3.67 -10.13 -7.18
CA ILE A 193 -2.81 -8.95 -7.24
C ILE A 193 -2.73 -8.28 -5.87
N PHE A 194 -1.58 -7.68 -5.57
CA PHE A 194 -1.48 -6.78 -4.43
C PHE A 194 -2.22 -5.48 -4.74
N GLY A 195 -3.05 -5.04 -3.80
CA GLY A 195 -3.74 -3.76 -3.87
C GLY A 195 -2.82 -2.58 -3.55
N ARG A 196 -1.80 -2.78 -2.71
CA ARG A 196 -0.93 -1.69 -2.25
C ARG A 196 -0.22 -1.01 -3.43
N GLY A 197 -0.38 0.30 -3.48
CA GLY A 197 0.04 1.17 -4.58
C GLY A 197 -0.84 1.24 -5.81
N ASN A 198 -2.05 0.72 -5.67
CA ASN A 198 -3.12 0.89 -6.64
C ASN A 198 -4.29 1.67 -6.02
N ILE A 199 -4.91 2.50 -6.86
CA ILE A 199 -6.23 3.09 -6.60
C ILE A 199 -7.22 2.31 -7.45
N VAL A 200 -8.19 1.66 -6.82
CA VAL A 200 -9.27 0.99 -7.53
C VAL A 200 -10.39 2.00 -7.75
N VAL A 201 -10.80 2.16 -9.01
CA VAL A 201 -11.82 3.15 -9.42
C VAL A 201 -13.05 2.41 -9.91
N PHE A 202 -14.18 2.61 -9.23
CA PHE A 202 -15.46 1.96 -9.57
C PHE A 202 -16.24 2.75 -10.61
N GLN A 203 -16.12 4.07 -10.57
CA GLN A 203 -16.74 5.00 -11.50
C GLN A 203 -15.75 6.12 -11.80
N ASN A 204 -15.76 6.65 -13.03
CA ASN A 204 -14.86 7.73 -13.42
C ASN A 204 -15.24 9.03 -12.68
N ASP A 205 -14.69 9.17 -11.48
CA ASP A 205 -14.86 10.31 -10.59
C ASP A 205 -13.49 10.80 -10.15
N THR A 206 -12.91 11.66 -10.99
CA THR A 206 -11.58 12.22 -10.76
C THR A 206 -11.50 12.95 -9.41
N LYS A 207 -12.59 13.58 -8.95
CA LYS A 207 -12.61 14.33 -7.67
C LYS A 207 -12.38 13.42 -6.49
N GLN A 208 -13.00 12.24 -6.47
CA GLN A 208 -12.77 11.27 -5.39
C GLN A 208 -11.34 10.74 -5.40
N VAL A 209 -10.76 10.49 -6.57
CA VAL A 209 -9.34 10.09 -6.70
C VAL A 209 -8.42 11.18 -6.13
N TYR A 210 -8.67 12.45 -6.47
CA TYR A 210 -7.94 13.58 -5.88
C TYR A 210 -8.10 13.65 -4.35
N LEU A 211 -9.31 13.45 -3.84
CA LEU A 211 -9.59 13.51 -2.41
C LEU A 211 -8.86 12.39 -1.65
N LEU A 212 -8.83 11.17 -2.19
CA LEU A 212 -8.08 10.05 -1.60
C LEU A 212 -6.59 10.35 -1.53
N LEU A 213 -6.03 10.86 -2.63
CA LEU A 213 -4.61 11.25 -2.68
C LEU A 213 -4.30 12.37 -1.69
N ALA A 214 -5.15 13.40 -1.65
CA ALA A 214 -4.99 14.53 -0.73
C ALA A 214 -5.09 14.07 0.74
N ASN A 215 -6.08 13.25 1.09
CA ASN A 215 -6.24 12.71 2.43
C ASN A 215 -5.06 11.84 2.85
N TYR A 216 -4.54 11.02 1.93
CA TYR A 216 -3.36 10.23 2.18
C TYR A 216 -2.13 11.10 2.43
N ILE A 217 -1.84 12.06 1.54
CA ILE A 217 -0.72 12.99 1.72
C ILE A 217 -0.88 13.79 3.03
N ASN A 218 -2.12 14.16 3.39
CA ASN A 218 -2.40 14.83 4.65
C ASN A 218 -2.15 13.95 5.88
N SER A 219 -2.33 12.63 5.78
CA SER A 219 -1.96 11.71 6.86
C SER A 219 -0.44 11.64 7.11
N LEU A 220 0.36 12.11 6.15
CA LEU A 220 1.82 12.20 6.27
C LEU A 220 2.28 13.49 6.97
N ARG A 221 1.37 14.36 7.44
CA ARG A 221 1.68 15.69 8.01
C ARG A 221 2.36 15.66 9.38
N GLU A 222 2.36 14.53 10.09
CA GLU A 222 2.87 14.44 11.48
C GLU A 222 4.21 13.69 11.61
N ILE A 223 4.89 13.40 10.49
CA ILE A 223 6.08 12.53 10.45
C ILE A 223 7.28 13.22 9.79
N SER A 224 8.50 12.69 10.02
CA SER A 224 9.73 13.29 9.48
C SER A 224 9.83 13.12 7.96
N TRP A 225 10.69 13.91 7.29
CA TRP A 225 10.84 13.82 5.82
C TRP A 225 11.29 12.44 5.33
N GLU A 226 12.20 11.81 6.08
CA GLU A 226 12.65 10.44 5.80
C GLU A 226 11.46 9.46 5.89
N ASP A 227 10.55 9.68 6.84
CA ASP A 227 9.34 8.88 7.01
C ASP A 227 8.32 9.15 5.90
N VAL A 228 8.18 10.40 5.43
CA VAL A 228 7.32 10.77 4.31
C VAL A 228 7.76 10.02 3.05
N VAL A 229 9.05 10.14 2.67
CA VAL A 229 9.60 9.44 1.50
C VAL A 229 9.43 7.94 1.66
N TYR A 230 9.71 7.39 2.83
CA TYR A 230 9.56 5.98 3.09
C TYR A 230 8.11 5.48 2.96
N LYS A 231 7.12 6.21 3.49
CA LYS A 231 5.70 5.87 3.33
C LYS A 231 5.22 6.01 1.89
N LEU A 232 5.70 7.02 1.17
CA LEU A 232 5.42 7.19 -0.25
C LEU A 232 6.00 6.03 -1.08
N GLU A 233 7.23 5.57 -0.81
CA GLU A 233 7.85 4.40 -1.49
C GLU A 233 7.13 3.07 -1.24
N ARG A 234 6.35 2.99 -0.15
CA ARG A 234 5.54 1.81 0.18
C ARG A 234 4.20 1.80 -0.53
N ILE A 235 3.71 2.95 -0.99
CA ILE A 235 2.41 3.08 -1.70
C ILE A 235 2.64 3.39 -3.18
N GLY A 236 3.85 3.64 -3.62
CA GLY A 236 4.15 3.80 -5.03
C GLY A 236 5.65 3.82 -5.23
N GLU A 237 6.06 3.81 -6.48
CA GLU A 237 7.49 3.97 -6.80
C GLU A 237 7.80 5.47 -6.85
N ILE A 238 8.78 5.91 -6.06
CA ILE A 238 9.27 7.29 -6.10
C ILE A 238 10.37 7.43 -7.15
N VAL A 239 10.24 8.38 -8.07
CA VAL A 239 11.35 8.83 -8.92
C VAL A 239 11.82 10.21 -8.45
N LYS A 240 13.12 10.32 -8.21
CA LYS A 240 13.83 11.55 -7.80
C LYS A 240 14.34 12.32 -9.01
#